data_AF-K9KA86-F1
#
_entry.id   AF-K9KA86-F1
#
_cell.length_a   1.000
_cell.length_b   1.000
_cell.length_c   1.000
_cell.angle_alpha   90.00
_cell.angle_beta   90.00
_cell.angle_gamma   90.00
#
_symmetry.space_group_name_H-M   'P 1'
#
loop_
_entity.id
_entity.type
_entity.pdbx_description
1 polymer ?
#
loop_
_entity_poly.entity_id
_entity_poly.type
_entity_poly.pdbx_seq_one_letter_code
_entity_poly.pdbx_strand_id
1 'polypeptide(L)'
;VPCVEDEDFIQALDKMMLENLQQRSGESVKVHQLDVAIPLHLKSQLREGPPLGGGEGEAESADTMPFVMLTRKGNKQQFKILNVPMSSQLAANHWNQQQAEQEERMRMKKLTLDINERQEQEDYQEMLQSLAQRPAPANTNRERRPRYQHPKGAPNADLIFKTGGRRR
;
A
#
# COMPACT_ATOMS: atom_id res chain seq x y z
N VAL A 1 -18.14 51.40 -10.11
CA VAL A 1 -17.83 52.33 -11.22
C VAL A 1 -16.34 52.57 -11.11
N PRO A 2 -15.54 52.22 -12.13
CA PRO A 2 -14.11 52.47 -12.12
C PRO A 2 -13.83 53.97 -12.24
N CYS A 3 -12.87 54.47 -11.48
CA CYS A 3 -12.43 55.86 -11.42
C CYS A 3 -10.98 55.99 -11.92
N VAL A 4 -10.60 57.19 -12.36
CA VAL A 4 -9.21 57.46 -12.79
C VAL A 4 -8.21 57.25 -11.64
N GLU A 5 -8.64 57.52 -10.41
CA GLU A 5 -7.86 57.29 -9.19
C GLU A 5 -7.60 55.80 -8.90
N ASP A 6 -8.35 54.87 -9.51
CA ASP A 6 -8.13 53.43 -9.34
C ASP A 6 -6.82 52.98 -9.98
N GLU A 7 -6.44 53.57 -11.12
CA GLU A 7 -5.16 53.29 -11.79
C GLU A 7 -3.99 53.79 -10.94
N ASP A 8 -4.12 55.00 -10.38
CA ASP A 8 -3.12 55.56 -9.46
C ASP A 8 -2.98 54.68 -8.19
N PHE A 9 -4.10 54.16 -7.68
CA PHE A 9 -4.10 53.25 -6.53
C PHE A 9 -3.41 51.92 -6.85
N ILE A 10 -3.76 51.28 -7.97
CA ILE A 10 -3.16 50.01 -8.40
C ILE A 10 -1.64 50.18 -8.60
N GLN A 11 -1.23 51.26 -9.26
CA GLN A 11 0.18 51.56 -9.48
C GLN A 11 0.92 51.85 -8.17
N ALA A 12 0.31 52.60 -7.25
CA ALA A 12 0.90 52.89 -5.95
C ALA A 12 1.03 51.61 -5.09
N LEU A 13 0.05 50.70 -5.14
CA LEU A 13 0.09 49.43 -4.44
C LEU A 13 1.22 48.52 -4.95
N ASP A 14 1.34 48.37 -6.27
CA ASP A 14 2.40 47.56 -6.89
C ASP A 14 3.79 48.12 -6.55
N LYS A 15 3.96 49.44 -6.69
CA LYS A 15 5.18 50.14 -6.30
C LYS A 15 5.53 49.91 -4.83
N MET A 16 4.54 50.04 -3.92
CA MET A 16 4.76 49.83 -2.49
C MET A 16 5.19 48.39 -2.18
N MET A 17 4.58 47.39 -2.83
CA MET A 17 4.95 45.98 -2.64
C MET A 17 6.38 45.70 -3.12
N LEU A 18 6.75 46.19 -4.32
CA LEU A 18 8.09 46.06 -4.88
C LEU A 18 9.14 46.75 -4.01
N GLU A 19 8.86 47.97 -3.55
CA GLU A 19 9.76 48.72 -2.69
C GLU A 19 9.99 48.02 -1.33
N ASN A 20 8.93 47.52 -0.69
CA ASN A 20 9.07 46.76 0.57
C ASN A 20 9.89 45.48 0.39
N LEU A 21 9.71 44.76 -0.73
CA LEU A 21 10.47 43.55 -1.01
C LEU A 21 11.95 43.86 -1.28
N GLN A 22 12.24 44.92 -2.04
CA GLN A 22 13.60 45.36 -2.33
C GLN A 22 14.32 45.87 -1.07
N GLN A 23 13.66 46.67 -0.23
CA GLN A 23 14.23 47.14 1.04
C GLN A 23 14.67 45.98 1.95
N ARG A 24 13.88 44.90 2.00
CA ARG A 24 14.20 43.70 2.78
C ARG A 24 15.28 42.80 2.15
N SER A 25 15.58 42.96 0.86
CA SER A 25 16.61 42.15 0.18
C SER A 25 18.04 42.52 0.58
N GLY A 26 18.26 43.76 1.04
CA GLY A 26 19.56 44.24 1.55
C GLY A 26 19.80 43.92 3.03
N GLU A 27 18.75 43.59 3.77
CA GLU A 27 18.85 43.15 5.15
C GLU A 27 19.02 41.63 5.16
N SER A 28 20.08 41.12 5.79
CA SER A 28 20.28 39.67 5.91
C SER A 28 19.20 39.09 6.83
N VAL A 29 18.03 38.81 6.25
CA VAL A 29 16.97 38.07 6.91
C VAL A 29 17.56 36.71 7.18
N LYS A 30 17.93 36.45 8.45
CA LYS A 30 18.21 35.10 8.94
C LYS A 30 16.98 34.28 8.64
N VAL A 31 17.01 33.56 7.53
CA VAL A 31 16.00 32.60 7.11
C VAL A 31 15.82 31.70 8.32
N HIS A 32 14.74 31.93 9.07
CA HIS A 32 14.35 30.98 10.09
C HIS A 32 14.03 29.72 9.31
N GLN A 33 14.90 28.71 9.42
CA GLN A 33 14.62 27.38 8.88
C GLN A 33 13.32 26.95 9.55
N LEU A 34 12.21 27.11 8.83
CA LEU A 34 10.88 26.67 9.27
C LEU A 34 10.81 25.16 9.07
N ASP A 35 11.71 24.42 9.71
CA ASP A 35 11.52 22.99 9.96
C ASP A 35 10.63 22.88 11.20
N VAL A 36 9.39 23.36 11.07
CA VAL A 36 8.42 23.34 12.16
C VAL A 36 7.84 21.93 12.20
N ALA A 37 8.48 21.06 12.98
CA ALA A 37 7.89 19.79 13.37
C ALA A 37 6.52 20.05 14.00
N ILE A 38 5.45 19.63 13.31
CA ILE A 38 4.09 19.74 13.84
C ILE A 38 4.02 18.88 15.11
N PRO A 39 3.78 19.46 16.30
CA PRO A 39 3.77 18.69 17.54
C PRO A 39 2.76 17.54 17.46
N LEU A 40 3.18 16.31 17.76
CA LEU A 40 2.34 15.10 17.61
C LEU A 40 1.02 15.18 18.42
N HIS A 41 1.00 15.97 19.49
CA HIS A 41 -0.18 16.27 20.31
C HIS A 41 -1.30 16.98 19.52
N LEU A 42 -0.99 17.58 18.36
CA LEU A 42 -1.92 18.29 17.48
C LEU A 42 -2.88 17.34 16.75
N LYS A 43 -2.46 16.09 16.47
CA LYS A 43 -3.35 15.07 15.88
C LYS A 43 -4.52 14.71 16.80
N SER A 44 -4.33 14.81 18.11
CA SER A 44 -5.36 14.48 19.11
C SER A 44 -6.44 15.56 19.19
N GLN A 45 -6.06 16.85 19.20
CA GLN A 45 -7.03 17.95 19.32
C GLN A 45 -7.72 18.32 17.99
N LEU A 46 -7.12 18.01 16.84
CA LEU A 46 -7.79 18.12 15.54
C LEU A 46 -8.87 17.05 15.32
N ARG A 47 -8.91 15.99 16.15
CA ARG A 47 -10.01 14.99 16.10
C ARG A 47 -11.26 15.39 16.88
N GLU A 48 -11.14 16.35 17.80
CA GLU A 48 -12.28 16.93 18.56
C GLU A 48 -12.91 18.14 17.82
N GLY A 49 -12.62 18.29 16.52
CA GLY A 49 -13.35 19.15 15.58
C GLY A 49 -14.08 18.29 14.56
N PRO A 50 -15.04 18.84 13.79
CA PRO A 50 -15.84 18.07 12.84
C PRO A 50 -14.94 17.18 11.97
N PRO A 51 -15.33 15.91 11.75
CA PRO A 51 -14.44 14.89 11.23
C PRO A 51 -13.83 15.34 9.89
N LEU A 52 -12.50 15.32 9.84
CA LEU A 52 -11.73 15.33 8.61
C LEU A 52 -12.05 14.03 7.85
N GLY A 53 -13.10 14.07 7.04
CA GLY A 53 -13.50 13.00 6.12
C GLY A 53 -14.79 12.28 6.50
N GLY A 54 -15.81 12.42 5.64
CA GLY A 54 -17.01 11.58 5.62
C GLY A 54 -18.19 12.20 6.36
N GLY A 55 -18.91 13.10 5.70
CA GLY A 55 -20.12 13.72 6.25
C GLY A 55 -20.93 14.38 5.15
N GLU A 56 -21.86 13.60 4.63
CA GLU A 56 -22.92 13.95 3.69
C GLU A 56 -23.70 15.16 4.24
N GLY A 57 -23.46 16.35 3.66
CA GLY A 57 -24.10 17.60 4.06
C GLY A 57 -23.65 18.76 3.17
N GLU A 58 -24.58 19.27 2.37
CA GLU A 58 -24.55 20.48 1.54
C GLU A 58 -23.31 20.74 0.63
N ALA A 59 -23.58 20.85 -0.67
CA ALA A 59 -22.65 21.08 -1.78
C ALA A 59 -21.75 22.36 -1.70
N GLU A 60 -21.86 23.17 -0.64
CA GLU A 60 -21.03 24.37 -0.42
C GLU A 60 -19.68 24.03 0.25
N SER A 61 -19.57 22.87 0.91
CA SER A 61 -18.36 22.41 1.61
C SER A 61 -17.29 21.86 0.66
N ALA A 62 -17.66 21.50 -0.58
CA ALA A 62 -16.77 20.84 -1.53
C ALA A 62 -15.77 21.80 -2.19
N ASP A 63 -16.06 23.10 -2.18
CA ASP A 63 -15.24 24.11 -2.87
C ASP A 63 -14.16 24.73 -1.96
N THR A 64 -13.99 24.25 -0.73
CA THR A 64 -12.93 24.75 0.18
C THR A 64 -12.16 23.61 0.83
N MET A 65 -10.87 23.85 1.08
CA MET A 65 -9.94 22.91 1.71
C MET A 65 -9.39 23.51 3.02
N PRO A 66 -9.41 22.77 4.14
CA PRO A 66 -8.93 23.28 5.42
C PRO A 66 -7.40 23.28 5.50
N PHE A 67 -6.83 24.42 5.87
CA PHE A 67 -5.42 24.61 6.19
C PHE A 67 -5.25 25.10 7.62
N VAL A 68 -4.16 24.71 8.28
CA VAL A 68 -3.85 25.18 9.64
C VAL A 68 -2.89 26.38 9.56
N MET A 69 -3.34 27.55 9.99
CA MET A 69 -2.54 28.75 10.14
C MET A 69 -1.91 28.83 11.52
N LEU A 70 -0.58 28.90 11.54
CA LEU A 70 0.21 29.15 12.75
C LEU A 70 0.17 30.64 13.09
N THR A 71 -0.24 30.95 14.31
CA THR A 71 -0.26 32.30 14.88
C THR A 71 0.43 32.31 16.23
N ARG A 72 0.80 33.48 16.75
CA ARG A 72 1.34 33.62 18.11
C ARG A 72 0.56 34.72 18.83
N LYS A 73 0.09 34.43 20.05
CA LYS A 73 -0.44 35.44 20.97
C LYS A 73 0.58 35.62 22.10
N GLY A 74 1.42 36.65 21.99
CA GLY A 74 2.63 36.78 22.79
C GLY A 74 3.61 35.63 22.49
N ASN A 75 4.14 34.98 23.53
CA ASN A 75 5.05 33.84 23.36
C ASN A 75 4.36 32.49 23.10
N LYS A 76 3.02 32.41 23.24
CA LYS A 76 2.27 31.16 23.02
C LYS A 76 1.87 31.01 21.56
N GLN A 77 2.19 29.86 20.97
CA GLN A 77 1.71 29.48 19.64
C GLN A 77 0.21 29.15 19.69
N GLN A 78 -0.50 29.53 18.63
CA GLN A 78 -1.91 29.28 18.41
C GLN A 78 -2.11 28.75 16.99
N PHE A 79 -3.11 27.91 16.82
CA PHE A 79 -3.44 27.29 15.54
C PHE A 79 -4.87 27.68 15.19
N LYS A 80 -5.10 28.09 13.96
CA LYS A 80 -6.44 28.40 13.45
C LYS A 80 -6.66 27.68 12.13
N ILE A 81 -7.83 27.09 11.97
CA ILE A 81 -8.21 26.45 10.70
C ILE A 81 -8.73 27.55 9.78
N LEU A 82 -8.22 27.57 8.54
CA LEU A 82 -8.68 28.42 7.45
C LEU A 82 -9.20 27.54 6.33
N ASN A 83 -10.41 27.82 5.87
CA ASN A 83 -11.00 27.12 4.73
C ASN A 83 -10.63 27.91 3.47
N VAL A 84 -9.67 27.38 2.70
CA VAL A 84 -9.14 28.02 1.50
C VAL A 84 -9.92 27.52 0.29
N PRO A 85 -10.46 28.39 -0.57
CA PRO A 85 -11.24 27.93 -1.72
C PRO A 85 -10.38 27.17 -2.73
N MET A 86 -10.96 26.17 -3.39
CA MET A 86 -10.32 25.33 -4.40
C MET A 86 -9.89 26.13 -5.64
N SER A 87 -10.53 27.28 -5.88
CA SER A 87 -10.10 28.27 -6.89
C SER A 87 -8.75 28.95 -6.56
N SER A 88 -8.30 28.91 -5.30
CA SER A 88 -6.98 29.41 -4.91
C SER A 88 -5.88 28.45 -5.38
N GLN A 89 -4.77 29.02 -5.87
CA GLN A 89 -3.61 28.24 -6.30
C GLN A 89 -3.07 27.31 -5.20
N LEU A 90 -3.17 27.73 -3.93
CA LEU A 90 -2.70 26.93 -2.79
C LEU A 90 -3.49 25.62 -2.67
N ALA A 91 -4.83 25.70 -2.68
CA ALA A 91 -5.69 24.54 -2.55
C ALA A 91 -5.64 23.67 -3.81
N ALA A 92 -5.67 24.28 -5.00
CA ALA A 92 -5.58 23.57 -6.27
C ALA A 92 -4.27 22.76 -6.40
N ASN A 93 -3.12 23.35 -6.07
CA ASN A 93 -1.83 22.65 -6.12
C ASN A 93 -1.77 21.50 -5.10
N HIS A 94 -2.21 21.74 -3.86
CA HIS A 94 -2.23 20.70 -2.84
C HIS A 94 -3.17 19.54 -3.20
N TRP A 95 -4.31 19.84 -3.80
CA TRP A 95 -5.24 18.84 -4.33
C TRP A 95 -4.62 18.02 -5.46
N ASN A 96 -4.03 18.67 -6.45
CA ASN A 96 -3.37 18.00 -7.58
C ASN A 96 -2.23 17.10 -7.09
N GLN A 97 -1.45 17.56 -6.11
CA GLN A 97 -0.39 16.76 -5.50
C GLN A 97 -0.95 15.52 -4.80
N GLN A 98 -2.02 15.66 -4.03
CA GLN A 98 -2.68 14.51 -3.40
C GLN A 98 -3.26 13.52 -4.41
N GLN A 99 -3.85 14.01 -5.51
CA GLN A 99 -4.35 13.12 -6.56
C GLN A 99 -3.21 12.35 -7.22
N ALA A 100 -2.12 13.04 -7.59
CA ALA A 100 -0.95 12.40 -8.17
C ALA A 100 -0.36 11.33 -7.24
N GLU A 101 -0.26 11.62 -5.94
CA GLU A 101 0.21 10.65 -4.94
C GLU A 101 -0.74 9.45 -4.81
N GLN A 102 -2.06 9.68 -4.82
CA GLN A 102 -3.05 8.59 -4.77
C GLN A 102 -3.01 7.72 -6.03
N GLU A 103 -2.88 8.31 -7.21
CA GLU A 103 -2.74 7.59 -8.46
C GLU A 103 -1.45 6.77 -8.50
N GLU A 104 -0.33 7.34 -8.05
CA GLU A 104 0.93 6.60 -7.94
C GLU A 104 0.80 5.44 -6.94
N ARG A 105 0.20 5.70 -5.77
CA ARG A 105 -0.04 4.66 -4.75
C ARG A 105 -0.93 3.54 -5.29
N MET A 106 -2.01 3.86 -6.00
CA MET A 106 -2.89 2.88 -6.62
C MET A 106 -2.17 2.10 -7.72
N ARG A 107 -1.39 2.78 -8.56
CA ARG A 107 -0.58 2.16 -9.60
C ARG A 107 0.46 1.22 -9.03
N MET A 108 1.16 1.64 -7.97
CA MET A 108 2.14 0.81 -7.26
C MET A 108 1.47 -0.41 -6.63
N LYS A 109 0.34 -0.21 -5.93
CA LYS A 109 -0.43 -1.32 -5.36
C LYS A 109 -0.84 -2.33 -6.42
N LYS A 110 -1.37 -1.87 -7.56
CA LYS A 110 -1.73 -2.73 -8.68
C LYS A 110 -0.52 -3.50 -9.22
N LEU A 111 0.58 -2.80 -9.50
CA LEU A 111 1.81 -3.43 -9.98
C LEU A 111 2.33 -4.51 -9.03
N THR A 112 2.30 -4.24 -7.71
CA THR A 112 2.71 -5.23 -6.70
C THR A 112 1.81 -6.46 -6.69
N LEU A 113 0.49 -6.28 -6.83
CA LEU A 113 -0.46 -7.40 -6.93
C LEU A 113 -0.21 -8.21 -8.20
N ASP A 114 -0.04 -7.55 -9.35
CA ASP A 114 0.20 -8.21 -10.64
C ASP A 114 1.52 -9.05 -10.62
N ILE A 115 2.57 -8.55 -9.95
CA ILE A 115 3.84 -9.28 -9.78
C ILE A 115 3.66 -10.50 -8.86
N ASN A 116 2.96 -10.31 -7.74
CA ASN A 116 2.74 -11.37 -6.77
C ASN A 116 1.88 -12.50 -7.37
N GLU A 117 0.79 -12.16 -8.06
CA GLU A 117 -0.07 -13.14 -8.72
C GLU A 117 0.71 -13.96 -9.77
N ARG A 118 1.59 -13.33 -10.53
CA ARG A 118 2.45 -14.04 -11.48
C ARG A 118 3.41 -15.00 -10.78
N GLN A 119 4.06 -14.56 -9.70
CA GLN A 119 4.95 -15.42 -8.91
C GLN A 119 4.20 -16.61 -8.31
N GLU A 120 3.00 -16.40 -7.77
CA GLU A 120 2.17 -17.48 -7.24
C GLU A 120 1.78 -18.50 -8.33
N GLN A 121 1.48 -18.04 -9.56
CA GLN A 121 1.21 -18.94 -10.68
C GLN A 121 2.44 -19.76 -11.09
N GLU A 122 3.62 -19.12 -11.13
CA GLU A 122 4.91 -19.79 -11.42
C GLU A 122 5.24 -20.82 -10.34
N ASP A 123 5.13 -20.44 -9.05
CA ASP A 123 5.36 -21.33 -7.90
C ASP A 123 4.37 -22.50 -7.88
N TYR A 124 3.10 -22.25 -8.20
CA TYR A 124 2.08 -23.31 -8.29
C TYR A 124 2.38 -24.28 -9.43
N GLN A 125 2.82 -23.75 -10.58
CA GLN A 125 3.22 -24.57 -11.71
C GLN A 125 4.48 -25.38 -11.41
N GLU A 126 5.49 -24.79 -10.76
CA GLU A 126 6.71 -25.47 -10.31
C GLU A 126 6.38 -26.56 -9.27
N MET A 127 5.50 -26.27 -8.31
CA MET A 127 5.04 -27.25 -7.33
C MET A 127 4.40 -28.46 -8.04
N LEU A 128 3.51 -28.24 -9.00
CA LEU A 128 2.89 -29.30 -9.79
C LEU A 128 3.93 -30.10 -10.60
N GLN A 129 4.90 -29.41 -11.21
CA GLN A 129 5.98 -30.04 -11.96
C GLN A 129 6.90 -30.87 -11.06
N SER A 130 7.23 -30.38 -9.86
CA SER A 130 8.02 -31.10 -8.87
C SER A 130 7.30 -32.38 -8.42
N LEU A 131 5.97 -32.33 -8.28
CA LEU A 131 5.16 -33.49 -7.93
C LEU A 131 5.13 -34.52 -9.07
N ALA A 132 5.07 -34.06 -10.33
CA ALA A 132 5.10 -34.90 -11.52
C ALA A 132 6.49 -35.49 -11.83
N GLN A 133 7.56 -34.77 -11.48
CA GLN A 133 8.95 -35.21 -11.70
C GLN A 133 9.50 -36.07 -10.56
N ARG A 134 8.78 -36.26 -9.44
CA ARG A 134 9.16 -37.29 -8.47
C ARG A 134 9.13 -38.63 -9.20
N PRO A 135 10.28 -39.31 -9.41
CA PRO A 135 10.24 -40.67 -9.90
C PRO A 135 9.43 -41.46 -8.88
N ALA A 136 8.38 -42.15 -9.33
CA ALA A 136 7.68 -43.11 -8.49
C ALA A 136 8.76 -43.97 -7.84
N PRO A 137 8.80 -44.07 -6.49
CA PRO A 137 9.87 -44.79 -5.82
C PRO A 137 9.91 -46.17 -6.45
N ALA A 138 11.00 -46.48 -7.16
CA ALA A 138 11.17 -47.75 -7.81
C ALA A 138 11.00 -48.79 -6.72
N ASN A 139 9.95 -49.61 -6.83
CA ASN A 139 9.58 -50.53 -5.77
C ASN A 139 10.61 -51.68 -5.73
N THR A 140 11.70 -51.45 -5.02
CA THR A 140 12.79 -52.43 -4.80
C THR A 140 12.33 -53.65 -3.99
N ASN A 141 11.12 -53.62 -3.41
CA ASN A 141 10.53 -54.81 -2.77
C ASN A 141 10.00 -55.84 -3.78
N ARG A 142 9.89 -55.50 -5.07
CA ARG A 142 9.52 -56.47 -6.14
C ARG A 142 10.58 -57.55 -6.31
N GLU A 143 11.86 -57.22 -6.10
CA GLU A 143 13.00 -58.14 -6.24
C GLU A 143 13.32 -58.91 -4.96
N ARG A 144 12.97 -58.37 -3.79
CA ARG A 144 13.23 -59.00 -2.48
C ARG A 144 12.25 -60.11 -2.11
N ARG A 145 11.15 -60.28 -2.84
CA ARG A 145 10.25 -61.43 -2.64
C ARG A 145 10.73 -62.58 -3.52
N PRO A 146 11.39 -63.63 -2.97
CA PRO A 146 11.58 -64.86 -3.72
C PRO A 146 10.19 -65.34 -4.16
N ARG A 147 9.95 -65.37 -5.48
CA ARG A 147 8.73 -65.97 -6.01
C ARG A 147 8.75 -67.43 -5.59
N TYR A 148 7.82 -67.81 -4.71
CA TYR A 148 7.59 -69.20 -4.35
C TYR A 148 7.29 -69.99 -5.63
N GLN A 149 8.26 -70.79 -6.07
CA GLN A 149 8.03 -71.80 -7.09
C GLN A 149 7.44 -73.01 -6.38
N HIS A 150 6.15 -73.26 -6.61
CA HIS A 150 5.56 -74.50 -6.15
C HIS A 150 6.23 -75.66 -6.94
N PRO A 151 6.59 -76.77 -6.28
CA PRO A 151 6.98 -77.97 -7.00
C PRO A 151 5.80 -78.36 -7.89
N LYS A 152 6.01 -78.39 -9.22
CA LYS A 152 4.98 -78.80 -10.16
C LYS A 152 4.79 -80.30 -10.05
N GLY A 153 3.76 -80.70 -9.32
CA GLY A 153 3.30 -82.08 -9.22
C GLY A 153 2.67 -82.35 -7.86
N ALA A 154 1.52 -83.02 -7.84
CA ALA A 154 0.96 -83.53 -6.61
C ALA A 154 1.98 -84.50 -5.99
N PRO A 155 2.39 -84.33 -4.72
CA PRO A 155 3.28 -85.27 -4.07
C PRO A 155 2.59 -86.63 -4.01
N ASN A 156 3.34 -87.69 -4.34
CA ASN A 156 2.80 -89.05 -4.45
C ASN A 156 2.13 -89.47 -3.14
N ALA A 157 0.81 -89.65 -3.16
CA ALA A 157 0.01 -89.90 -1.95
C ALA A 157 0.40 -91.20 -1.23
N ASP A 158 0.93 -92.17 -1.97
CA ASP A 158 1.33 -93.47 -1.43
C ASP A 158 2.55 -93.39 -0.50
N LEU A 159 3.40 -92.37 -0.67
CA LEU A 159 4.54 -92.12 0.23
C LEU A 159 4.11 -91.47 1.55
N ILE A 160 2.99 -90.74 1.54
CA ILE A 160 2.52 -89.97 2.70
C ILE A 160 1.62 -90.82 3.58
N PHE A 161 0.73 -91.62 3.01
CA PHE A 161 -0.28 -92.30 3.81
C PHE A 161 0.08 -93.71 4.23
N LYS A 162 1.07 -94.40 3.64
CA LYS A 162 1.34 -95.84 3.93
C LYS A 162 0.05 -96.68 4.05
N THR A 163 -1.02 -96.28 3.37
CA THR A 163 -2.34 -96.90 3.48
C THR A 163 -2.52 -97.85 2.32
N GLY A 164 -1.91 -99.02 2.48
CA GLY A 164 -2.11 -100.18 1.63
C GLY A 164 -1.10 -101.23 2.08
N GLY A 165 -1.40 -102.16 2.97
CA GLY A 165 -2.65 -102.67 3.47
C GLY A 165 -2.35 -104.12 3.81
N ARG A 166 -2.34 -104.47 5.10
CA ARG A 166 -2.30 -105.87 5.52
C ARG A 166 -3.58 -106.55 4.99
N ARG A 167 -3.44 -107.55 4.12
CA ARG A 167 -4.38 -108.67 4.06
C ARG A 167 -3.62 -109.98 3.88
N ARG A 168 -3.87 -110.85 4.88
CA ARG A 168 -3.67 -112.29 5.05
C ARG A 168 -2.75 -113.03 4.08
#